data_AF-A0A1I4ERR9-F1
#
_entry.id   AF-A0A1I4ERR9-F1
#
_cell.length_a   1.000
_cell.length_b   1.000
_cell.length_c   1.000
_cell.angle_alpha   90.00
_cell.angle_beta   90.00
_cell.angle_gamma   90.00
#
_symmetry.space_group_name_H-M   'P 1'
#
loop_
_entity.id
_entity.type
_entity.pdbx_description
1 polymer ?
#
loop_
_entity_poly.entity_id
_entity_poly.type
_entity_poly.pdbx_seq_one_letter_code
_entity_poly.pdbx_strand_id
1 'polypeptide(L)'
;MRCMEIEEDNLVVKSSYYDENLFTFEKYGFDVSLSKRKISTYINALSKAGFFIEEMIEETDKQTLESESKVEQKYHSAFIAKMFPLSFVFKARKL
;
A
#
# COMPACT_ATOMS: atom_id res chain seq x y z
N MET A 1 4.05 -1.19 0.89
CA MET A 1 3.83 -1.97 -0.34
C MET A 1 4.53 -1.27 -1.51
N ARG A 2 5.87 -1.22 -1.49
CA ARG A 2 6.64 -0.58 -2.57
C ARG A 2 7.34 -1.68 -3.38
N CYS A 3 6.58 -2.27 -4.29
CA CYS A 3 7.03 -3.27 -5.26
C CYS A 3 6.89 -2.80 -6.70
N MET A 4 6.33 -1.61 -6.91
CA MET A 4 6.04 -1.05 -8.21
C MET A 4 6.76 0.29 -8.38
N GLU A 5 7.20 0.54 -9.60
CA GLU A 5 7.88 1.76 -10.04
C GLU A 5 7.31 2.19 -11.40
N ILE A 6 7.46 3.47 -11.75
CA ILE A 6 7.01 3.96 -13.05
C ILE A 6 8.22 4.03 -13.98
N GLU A 7 8.11 3.39 -15.14
CA GLU A 7 9.11 3.40 -16.20
C GLU A 7 8.42 3.67 -17.53
N GLU A 8 8.86 4.70 -18.26
CA GLU A 8 8.33 5.03 -19.60
C GLU A 8 6.79 5.00 -19.65
N ASP A 9 6.15 5.70 -18.71
CA ASP A 9 4.69 5.77 -18.56
C ASP A 9 3.98 4.46 -18.17
N ASN A 10 4.72 3.40 -17.87
CA ASN A 10 4.19 2.12 -17.41
C ASN A 10 4.43 1.92 -15.91
N LEU A 11 3.46 1.33 -15.22
CA LEU A 11 3.64 0.84 -13.86
C LEU A 11 4.22 -0.57 -13.90
N VAL A 12 5.48 -0.72 -13.48
CA VAL A 12 6.24 -1.97 -13.55
C VAL A 12 6.46 -2.55 -12.16
N VAL A 13 6.21 -3.84 -12.00
CA VAL A 13 6.52 -4.58 -10.76
C VAL A 13 8.01 -4.92 -10.75
N LYS A 14 8.77 -4.31 -9.82
CA LYS A 14 10.23 -4.48 -9.69
C LYS A 14 10.65 -5.44 -8.59
N SER A 15 9.77 -5.75 -7.64
CA SER A 15 10.05 -6.73 -6.60
C SER A 15 8.87 -7.63 -6.33
N SER A 16 9.14 -8.83 -5.83
CA SER A 16 8.09 -9.78 -5.45
C SER A 16 7.22 -9.23 -4.31
N TYR A 17 5.91 -9.46 -4.38
CA TYR A 17 4.99 -9.21 -3.25
C TYR A 17 5.30 -10.09 -2.04
N TYR A 18 5.95 -11.25 -2.26
CA TYR A 18 6.39 -12.15 -1.20
C TYR A 18 7.66 -11.68 -0.48
N ASP A 19 8.32 -10.63 -0.98
CA ASP A 19 9.56 -10.10 -0.41
C ASP A 19 9.27 -9.13 0.76
N GLU A 20 9.16 -9.66 1.97
CA GLU A 20 8.85 -8.92 3.19
C GLU A 20 10.10 -8.36 3.89
N ASN A 21 10.72 -7.35 3.29
CA ASN A 21 11.93 -6.70 3.79
C ASN A 21 11.71 -5.26 4.30
N LEU A 22 12.67 -4.75 5.06
CA LEU A 22 12.77 -3.32 5.36
C LEU A 22 13.28 -2.57 4.12
N PHE A 23 12.73 -1.38 3.88
CA PHE A 23 13.32 -0.43 2.95
C PHE A 23 13.40 0.94 3.61
N THR A 24 14.49 1.66 3.32
CA THR A 24 14.74 3.00 3.83
C THR A 24 14.79 3.98 2.68
N PHE A 25 14.22 5.16 2.87
CA PHE A 25 14.27 6.26 1.91
C PHE A 25 14.28 7.59 2.67
N GLU A 26 14.87 8.62 2.07
CA GLU A 26 14.87 9.96 2.64
C GLU A 26 13.52 10.65 2.36
N LYS A 27 12.95 11.30 3.38
CA LYS A 27 11.78 12.17 3.24
C LYS A 27 11.97 13.40 4.12
N TYR A 28 11.95 14.58 3.50
CA TYR A 28 12.18 15.86 4.18
C TYR A 28 13.50 15.93 4.97
N GLY A 29 14.57 15.32 4.45
CA GLY A 29 15.89 15.29 5.11
C GLY A 29 16.01 14.27 6.26
N PHE A 30 15.02 13.38 6.44
CA PHE A 30 15.05 12.32 7.43
C PHE A 30 14.98 10.95 6.77
N ASP A 31 15.76 10.01 7.29
CA ASP A 31 15.65 8.60 6.92
C ASP A 31 14.35 7.99 7.48
N VAL A 32 13.53 7.47 6.58
CA VAL A 32 12.29 6.77 6.90
C VAL A 32 12.42 5.30 6.49
N SER A 33 12.33 4.41 7.48
CA SER A 33 12.31 2.96 7.24
C SER A 33 10.89 2.40 7.33
N LEU A 34 10.47 1.66 6.32
CA LEU A 34 9.18 0.99 6.27
C LEU A 34 9.35 -0.52 6.02
N SER A 35 8.50 -1.34 6.64
CA SER A 35 8.47 -2.78 6.38
C SER A 35 7.54 -3.10 5.21
N LYS A 36 8.04 -3.79 4.19
CA LYS A 36 7.18 -4.47 3.21
C LYS A 36 6.54 -5.65 3.92
N ARG A 37 5.21 -5.71 3.88
CA ARG A 37 4.41 -6.79 4.48
C ARG A 37 3.29 -7.16 3.53
N LYS A 38 2.96 -8.44 3.46
CA LYS A 38 1.73 -8.89 2.81
C LYS A 38 0.53 -8.50 3.66
N ILE A 39 -0.62 -8.33 3.03
CA ILE A 39 -1.92 -8.16 3.71
C ILE A 39 -2.17 -9.33 4.68
N SER A 40 -1.90 -10.55 4.23
CA SER A 40 -2.03 -11.75 5.06
C SER A 40 -1.14 -11.74 6.30
N THR A 41 0.01 -11.05 6.27
CA THR A 41 0.87 -10.91 7.44
C THR A 41 0.19 -10.07 8.52
N TYR A 42 -0.50 -8.99 8.16
CA TYR A 42 -1.31 -8.19 9.09
C TYR A 42 -2.50 -8.98 9.63
N ILE A 43 -3.28 -9.59 8.72
CA ILE A 43 -4.48 -10.38 9.07
C ILE A 43 -4.12 -11.52 10.03
N ASN A 44 -3.08 -12.29 9.71
CA ASN A 44 -2.68 -13.43 10.53
C ASN A 44 -2.09 -12.99 11.87
N ALA A 45 -1.40 -11.85 11.93
CA ALA A 45 -0.90 -11.30 13.19
C ALA A 45 -2.06 -10.90 14.11
N LEU A 46 -3.08 -10.22 13.59
CA LEU A 46 -4.30 -9.87 14.32
C LEU A 46 -5.02 -11.13 14.83
N SER A 47 -5.23 -12.11 13.94
CA SER A 47 -5.88 -13.37 14.31
C SER A 47 -5.13 -14.12 15.41
N LYS A 48 -3.80 -14.27 15.30
CA LYS A 48 -2.96 -14.91 16.32
C LYS A 48 -2.96 -14.15 17.65
N ALA A 49 -3.15 -12.84 17.61
CA ALA A 49 -3.28 -12.01 18.81
C ALA A 49 -4.70 -12.06 19.44
N GLY A 50 -5.60 -12.90 18.91
CA GLY A 50 -6.96 -13.07 19.43
C GLY A 50 -7.93 -11.99 18.97
N PHE A 51 -7.66 -11.34 17.83
CA PHE A 51 -8.62 -10.43 17.22
C PHE A 51 -9.45 -11.14 16.15
N PHE A 52 -10.75 -10.87 16.16
CA PHE A 52 -11.65 -11.14 15.06
C PHE A 52 -11.65 -9.93 14.11
N ILE A 53 -11.39 -10.16 12.82
CA ILE A 53 -11.44 -9.11 11.80
C ILE A 53 -12.89 -9.05 11.31
N GLU A 54 -13.53 -7.92 11.56
CA GLU A 54 -14.93 -7.67 11.21
C GLU A 54 -15.04 -7.15 9.77
N GLU A 55 -14.08 -6.35 9.34
CA GLU A 55 -14.10 -5.71 8.03
C GLU A 55 -12.67 -5.38 7.56
N MET A 56 -12.45 -5.48 6.26
CA MET A 56 -11.26 -4.98 5.57
C MET A 56 -11.73 -4.10 4.42
N ILE A 57 -11.20 -2.87 4.34
CA ILE A 57 -11.54 -1.89 3.31
C ILE A 57 -10.29 -1.57 2.48
N GLU A 58 -10.44 -1.63 1.17
CA GLU A 58 -9.44 -1.23 0.16
C GLU A 58 -10.12 -0.30 -0.85
N GLU A 59 -10.10 1.00 -0.56
CA GLU A 59 -10.83 1.99 -1.35
C GLU A 59 -9.99 3.23 -1.64
N THR A 60 -10.26 3.82 -2.80
CA THR A 60 -9.80 5.15 -3.22
C THR A 60 -11.04 6.02 -3.42
N ASP A 61 -10.97 7.31 -3.11
CA ASP A 61 -12.13 8.18 -3.23
C ASP A 61 -12.60 8.32 -4.70
N LYS A 62 -13.91 8.52 -4.86
CA LYS A 62 -14.55 8.59 -6.16
C LYS A 62 -14.01 9.72 -7.04
N GLN A 63 -13.69 10.89 -6.46
CA GLN A 63 -13.17 12.02 -7.23
C GLN A 63 -11.80 11.70 -7.81
N THR A 64 -10.94 11.03 -7.05
CA THR A 64 -9.65 10.55 -7.54
C THR A 64 -9.86 9.55 -8.66
N LEU A 65 -10.76 8.56 -8.52
CA LEU A 65 -11.03 7.58 -9.57
C LEU A 65 -11.55 8.21 -10.87
N GLU A 66 -12.41 9.22 -10.77
CA GLU A 66 -13.04 9.89 -11.92
C GLU A 66 -12.20 11.03 -12.53
N SER A 67 -11.17 11.50 -11.85
CA SER A 67 -10.31 12.59 -12.33
C SER A 67 -9.58 12.24 -13.63
N GLU A 68 -9.08 13.23 -14.37
CA GLU A 68 -7.99 13.00 -15.30
C GLU A 68 -6.66 12.98 -14.53
N SER A 69 -5.81 11.99 -14.79
CA SER A 69 -4.50 11.89 -14.12
C SER A 69 -3.40 11.67 -15.15
N LYS A 70 -2.36 12.52 -15.10
CA LYS A 70 -1.11 12.28 -15.82
C LYS A 70 -0.28 11.24 -15.07
N VAL A 71 0.61 10.54 -15.78
CA VAL A 71 1.61 9.69 -15.15
C VAL A 71 2.50 10.57 -14.27
N GLU A 72 2.61 10.20 -12.99
CA GLU A 72 3.42 10.92 -12.02
C GLU A 72 4.09 9.92 -11.07
N GLN A 73 5.42 9.99 -10.97
CA GLN A 73 6.25 9.14 -10.11
C GLN A 73 6.17 9.52 -8.62
N LYS A 74 4.97 9.75 -8.12
CA LYS A 74 4.70 10.05 -6.72
C LYS A 74 3.83 8.96 -6.14
N TYR A 75 4.24 8.39 -5.01
CA TYR A 75 3.53 7.27 -4.36
C TYR A 75 2.06 7.58 -4.02
N HIS A 76 1.72 8.85 -3.82
CA HIS A 76 0.36 9.31 -3.57
C HIS A 76 -0.26 10.04 -4.78
N SER A 77 0.19 9.76 -6.00
CA SER A 77 -0.41 10.36 -7.19
C SER A 77 -1.77 9.73 -7.50
N ALA A 78 -2.64 10.52 -8.14
CA ALA A 78 -3.94 10.05 -8.60
C ALA A 78 -3.82 8.89 -9.61
N PHE A 79 -2.76 8.88 -10.43
CA PHE A 79 -2.47 7.78 -11.36
C PHE A 79 -2.27 6.46 -10.61
N ILE A 80 -1.42 6.47 -9.57
CA ILE A 80 -1.14 5.29 -8.75
C ILE A 80 -2.37 4.86 -7.95
N ALA A 81 -3.10 5.81 -7.35
CA ALA A 81 -4.31 5.54 -6.55
C ALA A 81 -5.46 4.90 -7.34
N LYS A 82 -5.48 5.06 -8.67
CA LYS A 82 -6.44 4.41 -9.58
C LYS A 82 -6.09 2.97 -9.91
N MET A 83 -4.80 2.62 -9.84
CA MET A 83 -4.32 1.30 -10.24
C MET A 83 -4.31 0.32 -9.07
N PHE A 84 -4.07 0.79 -7.85
CA PHE A 84 -4.05 -0.04 -6.65
C PHE A 84 -4.40 0.75 -5.38
N PRO A 85 -4.95 0.09 -4.34
CA PRO A 85 -5.24 0.75 -3.07
C PRO A 85 -3.95 1.21 -2.40
N LEU A 86 -3.83 2.51 -2.12
CA LEU A 86 -2.65 3.07 -1.44
C LEU A 86 -2.61 2.75 0.06
N SER A 87 -3.77 2.42 0.62
CA SER A 87 -3.99 2.09 2.01
C SER A 87 -5.08 1.02 2.13
N PHE A 88 -5.04 0.29 3.22
CA PHE A 88 -6.10 -0.61 3.65
C PHE A 88 -6.47 -0.28 5.11
N VAL A 89 -7.72 -0.55 5.47
CA VAL A 89 -8.22 -0.36 6.83
C VAL A 89 -8.76 -1.69 7.33
N PHE A 90 -8.42 -2.06 8.56
CA PHE A 90 -8.99 -3.21 9.25
C PHE A 90 -9.85 -2.74 10.41
N LYS A 91 -11.10 -3.18 10.46
CA LYS A 91 -11.92 -3.16 11.68
C LYS A 91 -11.76 -4.49 12.37
N ALA A 92 -11.24 -4.47 13.60
CA ALA A 92 -11.00 -5.68 14.37
C ALA A 92 -11.44 -5.52 15.82
N ARG A 93 -11.97 -6.60 16.39
CA ARG A 93 -12.44 -6.68 17.77
C ARG A 93 -11.69 -7.77 18.51
N LYS A 94 -11.22 -7.47 19.71
CA LYS A 94 -10.57 -8.46 20.58
C LYS A 94 -11.61 -9.48 21.07
N LEU A 95 -11.24 -10.77 21.01
CA LEU A 95 -12.02 -11.88 21.56
C LEU A 95 -11.86 -11.97 23.08
#